data_AF-A0A941C8T9-F1
#
_entry.id   AF-A0A941C8T9-F1
#
_cell.length_a   1.000
_cell.length_b   1.000
_cell.length_c   1.000
_cell.angle_alpha   90.00
_cell.angle_beta   90.00
_cell.angle_gamma   90.00
#
_symmetry.space_group_name_H-M   'P 1'
#
loop_
_entity.id
_entity.type
_entity.pdbx_description
1 polymer ?
#
loop_
_entity_poly.entity_id
_entity_poly.type
_entity_poly.pdbx_seq_one_letter_code
_entity_poly.pdbx_strand_id
1 'polypeptide(L)'
;MKNVENNRLSVTVDPQVITEVKNRIEEINTLLPFLTGLTKNERVTLPKINRSNKVFVEDALDSMRKNGDILPNFISVEEVEKDYALFNELKSLALDVEELSRKVSDTRMLAGSEAFTTSLLAYKMFGVAANSGVAGAEALYTRLKERFNSTAIQTTDTSVENQTDQNDQSTDSTTDGQSSATAS
;
A
#
# COMPACT_ATOMS: atom_id res chain seq x y z
N MET A 1 -12.10 -21.14 17.33
CA MET A 1 -11.39 -20.25 18.28
C MET A 1 -9.89 -20.39 18.00
N LYS A 2 -9.14 -19.30 17.78
CA LYS A 2 -7.67 -19.38 17.69
C LYS A 2 -7.16 -19.94 19.02
N ASN A 3 -6.38 -21.01 18.98
CA ASN A 3 -5.78 -21.60 20.18
C ASN A 3 -4.71 -20.63 20.69
N VAL A 4 -4.95 -20.02 21.86
CA VAL A 4 -4.05 -19.02 22.46
C VAL A 4 -2.75 -19.67 22.95
N GLU A 5 -2.73 -20.99 23.11
CA GLU A 5 -1.53 -21.79 23.40
C GLU A 5 -0.64 -21.99 22.16
N ASN A 6 -1.14 -21.71 20.95
CA ASN A 6 -0.38 -21.90 19.72
C ASN A 6 0.29 -20.59 19.29
N ASN A 7 1.43 -20.30 19.91
CA ASN A 7 2.35 -19.25 19.48
C ASN A 7 3.32 -19.79 18.42
N ARG A 8 3.09 -19.47 17.15
CA ARG A 8 3.88 -19.98 16.02
C ARG A 8 5.17 -19.20 15.81
N LEU A 9 5.27 -17.95 16.27
CA LEU A 9 6.49 -17.16 16.21
C LEU A 9 7.05 -16.91 17.62
N SER A 10 8.16 -17.57 17.94
CA SER A 10 8.94 -17.34 19.16
C SER A 10 10.39 -17.04 18.79
N VAL A 11 10.61 -15.85 18.23
CA VAL A 11 11.93 -15.40 17.78
C VAL A 11 12.14 -13.96 18.22
N THR A 12 13.33 -13.66 18.73
CA THR A 12 13.81 -12.30 18.95
C THR A 12 14.87 -12.00 17.90
N VAL A 13 14.72 -10.89 17.18
CA VAL A 13 15.69 -10.45 16.20
C VAL A 13 16.69 -9.53 16.88
N ASP A 14 17.99 -9.84 16.73
CA ASP A 14 19.06 -8.93 17.15
C ASP A 14 18.94 -7.60 16.36
N PRO A 15 18.89 -6.44 17.04
CA PRO A 15 18.87 -5.14 16.37
C PRO A 15 19.99 -4.94 15.33
N GLN A 16 21.15 -5.59 15.50
CA GLN A 16 22.24 -5.55 14.52
C GLN A 16 21.86 -6.21 13.19
N VAL A 17 21.07 -7.29 13.21
CA VAL A 17 20.61 -7.97 11.99
C VAL A 17 19.70 -7.05 11.16
N ILE A 18 18.81 -6.29 11.81
CA ILE A 18 17.94 -5.34 11.10
C ILE A 18 18.76 -4.19 10.49
N THR A 19 19.76 -3.71 11.20
CA THR A 19 20.68 -2.68 10.68
C THR A 19 21.43 -3.18 9.46
N GLU A 20 21.97 -4.40 9.53
CA GLU A 20 22.68 -5.03 8.41
C GLU A 20 21.78 -5.25 7.18
N VAL A 21 20.54 -5.69 7.39
CA VAL A 21 19.57 -5.83 6.28
C VAL A 21 19.27 -4.48 5.63
N LYS A 22 19.14 -3.40 6.41
CA LYS A 22 18.94 -2.04 5.86
C LYS A 22 20.14 -1.57 5.06
N ASN A 23 21.36 -1.81 5.55
CA ASN A 23 22.58 -1.47 4.82
C ASN A 23 22.63 -2.20 3.48
N ARG A 24 22.29 -3.49 3.44
CA ARG A 24 22.22 -4.26 2.18
C ARG A 24 21.17 -3.73 1.21
N ILE A 25 20.05 -3.21 1.70
CA ILE A 25 19.04 -2.55 0.85
C ILE A 25 19.63 -1.28 0.22
N GLU A 26 20.39 -0.48 0.97
CA GLU A 26 21.07 0.69 0.43
C GLU A 26 22.17 0.33 -0.57
N GLU A 27 22.91 -0.75 -0.33
CA GLU A 27 23.87 -1.29 -1.30
C GLU A 27 23.18 -1.72 -2.59
N ILE A 28 22.02 -2.39 -2.51
CA ILE A 28 21.21 -2.76 -3.68
C ILE A 28 20.78 -1.52 -4.47
N ASN A 29 20.31 -0.46 -3.79
CA ASN A 29 19.96 0.81 -4.45
C ASN A 29 21.15 1.43 -5.17
N THR A 30 22.34 1.35 -4.56
CA THR A 30 23.58 1.87 -5.14
C THR A 30 24.02 1.06 -6.37
N LEU A 31 23.82 -0.27 -6.35
CA LEU A 31 24.12 -1.16 -7.48
C LEU A 31 23.15 -1.00 -8.66
N LEU A 32 21.96 -0.46 -8.40
CA LEU A 32 20.90 -0.30 -9.40
C LEU A 32 20.52 1.19 -9.57
N PRO A 33 21.48 2.07 -9.93
CA PRO A 33 21.25 3.52 -9.98
C PRO A 33 20.28 3.95 -11.08
N PHE A 34 19.95 3.04 -12.00
CA PHE A 34 19.03 3.27 -13.12
C PHE A 34 17.56 2.99 -12.76
N LEU A 35 17.27 2.44 -11.57
CA LEU A 35 15.89 2.21 -11.15
C LEU A 35 15.15 3.54 -11.02
N THR A 36 13.96 3.61 -11.62
CA THR A 36 13.13 4.81 -11.59
C THR A 36 11.78 4.54 -10.96
N GLY A 37 11.28 5.53 -10.21
CA GLY A 37 9.98 5.50 -9.57
C GLY A 37 8.90 6.03 -10.50
N LEU A 38 7.99 5.17 -10.93
CA LEU A 38 6.80 5.60 -11.68
C LEU A 38 5.69 6.07 -10.74
N THR A 39 5.07 7.20 -11.07
CA THR A 39 3.84 7.70 -10.46
C THR A 39 2.66 6.75 -10.73
N LYS A 40 1.58 6.90 -9.96
CA LYS A 40 0.35 6.13 -10.18
C LYS A 40 -0.20 6.30 -11.59
N ASN A 41 -0.16 7.53 -12.12
CA ASN A 41 -0.66 7.84 -13.46
C ASN A 41 0.19 7.13 -14.54
N GLU A 42 1.52 7.25 -14.48
CA GLU A 42 2.43 6.58 -15.42
C GLU A 42 2.27 5.06 -15.40
N ARG A 43 2.09 4.47 -14.21
CA ARG A 43 1.83 3.03 -14.10
C ARG A 43 0.55 2.59 -14.81
N VAL A 44 -0.46 3.45 -14.88
CA VAL A 44 -1.72 3.15 -15.58
C VAL A 44 -1.56 3.37 -17.08
N THR A 45 -0.95 4.47 -17.50
CA THR A 45 -0.89 4.91 -18.90
C THR A 45 0.17 4.21 -19.74
N LEU A 46 1.28 3.76 -19.15
CA LEU A 46 2.36 3.12 -19.91
C LEU A 46 1.92 1.77 -20.50
N PRO A 47 2.21 1.51 -21.80
CA PRO A 47 2.04 0.20 -22.41
C PRO A 47 2.86 -0.84 -21.66
N LYS A 48 2.25 -2.00 -21.37
CA LYS A 48 2.89 -3.07 -20.61
C LYS A 48 3.10 -4.29 -21.50
N ILE A 49 4.25 -4.91 -21.37
CA ILE A 49 4.45 -6.27 -21.90
C ILE A 49 3.68 -7.24 -20.99
N ASN A 50 2.76 -7.97 -21.60
CA ASN A 50 1.99 -9.05 -21.00
C ASN A 50 2.24 -10.34 -21.78
N ARG A 51 1.62 -11.46 -21.36
CA ARG A 51 1.81 -12.75 -22.03
C ARG A 51 1.46 -12.71 -23.52
N SER A 52 0.43 -11.96 -23.90
CA SER A 52 -0.11 -11.94 -25.26
C SER A 52 0.73 -11.11 -26.23
N ASN A 53 1.25 -9.96 -25.81
CA ASN A 53 2.08 -9.11 -26.68
C ASN A 53 3.59 -9.39 -26.58
N LYS A 54 4.04 -10.24 -25.65
CA LYS A 54 5.45 -10.62 -25.54
C LYS A 54 5.98 -11.24 -26.84
N VAL A 55 5.24 -12.20 -27.40
CA VAL A 55 5.62 -12.87 -28.66
C VAL A 55 5.70 -11.86 -29.81
N PHE A 56 4.79 -10.90 -29.84
CA PHE A 56 4.84 -9.80 -30.82
C PHE A 56 6.12 -8.97 -30.70
N VAL A 57 6.57 -8.64 -29.48
CA VAL A 57 7.82 -7.89 -29.27
C VAL A 57 9.04 -8.70 -29.72
N GLU A 58 9.07 -10.00 -29.43
CA GLU A 58 10.14 -10.90 -29.86
C GLU A 58 10.21 -11.00 -31.39
N ASP A 59 9.06 -11.25 -32.05
CA ASP A 59 8.97 -11.33 -33.51
C ASP A 59 9.29 -10.00 -34.19
N ALA A 60 8.87 -8.88 -33.58
CA ALA A 60 9.19 -7.55 -34.08
C ALA A 60 10.69 -7.28 -34.01
N LEU A 61 11.35 -7.56 -32.88
CA LEU A 61 12.80 -7.44 -32.74
C LEU A 61 13.55 -8.30 -33.77
N ASP A 62 13.13 -9.55 -33.97
CA ASP A 62 13.72 -10.43 -34.98
C ASP A 62 13.54 -9.91 -36.41
N SER A 63 12.40 -9.29 -36.69
CA SER A 63 12.13 -8.64 -37.97
C SER A 63 12.97 -7.38 -38.16
N MET A 64 13.13 -6.58 -37.11
CA MET A 64 13.97 -5.37 -37.09
C MET A 64 15.44 -5.71 -37.34
N ARG A 65 15.96 -6.78 -36.71
CA ARG A 65 17.32 -7.28 -36.93
C ARG A 65 17.59 -7.66 -38.39
N LYS A 66 16.63 -8.35 -39.01
CA LYS A 66 16.77 -8.88 -40.38
C LYS A 66 16.56 -7.82 -41.46
N ASN A 67 15.75 -6.81 -41.18
CA ASN A 67 15.28 -5.82 -42.16
C ASN A 67 15.54 -4.38 -41.71
N GLY A 68 16.66 -4.15 -41.02
CA GLY A 68 16.99 -2.84 -40.45
C GLY A 68 16.99 -1.70 -41.48
N ASP A 69 17.36 -1.99 -42.73
CA ASP A 69 17.40 -1.01 -43.83
C ASP A 69 16.03 -0.38 -44.17
N ILE A 70 14.93 -1.04 -43.79
CA ILE A 70 13.56 -0.53 -43.99
C ILE A 70 13.17 0.47 -42.88
N LEU A 71 13.85 0.39 -41.74
CA LEU A 71 13.54 1.22 -40.59
C LEU A 71 14.12 2.63 -40.78
N PRO A 72 13.36 3.68 -40.43
CA PRO A 72 13.91 5.02 -40.37
C PRO A 72 15.09 5.12 -39.41
N ASN A 73 16.09 5.96 -39.74
CA ASN A 73 17.32 6.13 -38.96
C ASN A 73 17.12 6.56 -37.49
N PHE A 74 15.94 7.06 -37.12
CA PHE A 74 15.63 7.43 -35.74
C PHE A 74 15.21 6.24 -34.86
N ILE A 75 14.96 5.07 -35.46
CA ILE A 75 14.67 3.83 -34.72
C ILE A 75 15.99 3.09 -34.52
N SER A 76 16.50 3.08 -33.28
CA SER A 76 17.68 2.30 -32.92
C SER A 76 17.26 0.89 -32.49
N VAL A 77 17.58 -0.12 -33.32
CA VAL A 77 17.36 -1.53 -32.98
C VAL A 77 18.13 -1.90 -31.71
N GLU A 78 19.34 -1.38 -31.55
CA GLU A 78 20.21 -1.63 -30.39
C GLU A 78 19.57 -1.16 -29.08
N GLU A 79 18.90 0.00 -29.07
CA GLU A 79 18.23 0.50 -27.86
C GLU A 79 17.01 -0.36 -27.50
N VAL A 80 16.22 -0.79 -28.49
CA VAL A 80 15.08 -1.69 -28.23
C VAL A 80 15.55 -3.03 -27.67
N GLU A 81 16.70 -3.55 -28.13
CA GLU A 81 17.30 -4.77 -27.59
C GLU A 81 17.76 -4.58 -26.14
N LYS A 82 18.43 -3.47 -25.82
CA LYS A 82 18.85 -3.14 -24.45
C LYS A 82 17.64 -3.08 -23.52
N ASP A 83 16.59 -2.37 -23.93
CA ASP A 83 15.36 -2.23 -23.13
C ASP A 83 14.67 -3.57 -22.90
N TYR A 84 14.56 -4.41 -23.95
CA TYR A 84 13.94 -5.72 -23.83
C TYR A 84 14.76 -6.69 -22.97
N ALA A 85 16.09 -6.66 -23.08
CA ALA A 85 16.98 -7.42 -22.21
C ALA A 85 16.83 -6.99 -20.74
N LEU A 86 16.88 -5.68 -20.49
CA LEU A 86 16.69 -5.10 -19.16
C LEU A 86 15.33 -5.48 -18.55
N PHE A 87 14.27 -5.43 -19.35
CA PHE A 87 12.92 -5.86 -18.92
C PHE A 87 12.92 -7.31 -18.42
N ASN A 88 13.59 -8.22 -19.11
CA ASN A 88 13.63 -9.64 -18.71
C ASN A 88 14.47 -9.87 -17.44
N GLU A 89 15.62 -9.21 -17.31
CA GLU A 89 16.46 -9.28 -16.10
C GLU A 89 15.71 -8.74 -14.88
N LEU A 90 15.10 -7.55 -15.00
CA LEU A 90 14.32 -6.93 -13.93
C LEU A 90 13.08 -7.74 -13.57
N LYS A 91 12.48 -8.46 -14.51
CA LYS A 91 11.35 -9.35 -14.23
C LYS A 91 11.74 -10.47 -13.28
N SER A 92 12.91 -11.09 -13.48
CA SER A 92 13.39 -12.14 -12.57
C SER A 92 13.68 -11.58 -11.19
N LEU A 93 14.46 -10.49 -11.12
CA LEU A 93 14.79 -9.83 -9.87
C LEU A 93 13.55 -9.37 -9.09
N ALA A 94 12.54 -8.86 -9.78
CA ALA A 94 11.28 -8.44 -9.16
C ALA A 94 10.56 -9.58 -8.46
N LEU A 95 10.60 -10.81 -9.00
CA LEU A 95 9.98 -11.97 -8.35
C LEU A 95 10.64 -12.32 -7.01
N ASP A 96 11.97 -12.27 -6.95
CA ASP A 96 12.74 -12.55 -5.75
C ASP A 96 12.48 -11.50 -4.65
N VAL A 97 12.49 -10.22 -5.04
CA VAL A 97 12.18 -9.10 -4.12
C VAL A 97 10.73 -9.18 -3.63
N GLU A 98 9.79 -9.52 -4.50
CA GLU A 98 8.39 -9.68 -4.14
C GLU A 98 8.20 -10.85 -3.16
N GLU A 99 8.89 -11.97 -3.36
CA GLU A 99 8.85 -13.10 -2.44
C GLU A 99 9.37 -12.73 -1.05
N LEU A 100 10.51 -12.05 -0.98
CA LEU A 100 11.06 -11.56 0.29
C LEU A 100 10.08 -10.60 0.98
N SER A 101 9.53 -9.64 0.22
CA SER A 101 8.53 -8.69 0.73
C SER A 101 7.28 -9.39 1.28
N ARG A 102 6.76 -10.40 0.56
CA ARG A 102 5.64 -11.23 1.04
C ARG A 102 5.98 -11.95 2.34
N LYS A 103 7.13 -12.63 2.43
CA LYS A 103 7.56 -13.33 3.66
C LYS A 103 7.67 -12.38 4.86
N VAL A 104 8.24 -11.19 4.66
CA VAL A 104 8.33 -10.16 5.70
C VAL A 104 6.94 -9.71 6.14
N SER A 105 6.05 -9.42 5.18
CA SER A 105 4.67 -9.00 5.46
C SER A 105 3.86 -10.06 6.21
N ASP A 106 3.94 -11.32 5.75
CA ASP A 106 3.23 -12.45 6.36
C ASP A 106 3.71 -12.72 7.78
N THR A 107 5.02 -12.67 8.00
CA THR A 107 5.63 -12.83 9.34
C THR A 107 5.21 -11.69 10.26
N ARG A 108 5.21 -10.44 9.78
CA ARG A 108 4.72 -9.27 10.52
C ARG A 108 3.25 -9.44 10.91
N MET A 109 2.41 -9.88 9.97
CA MET A 109 0.99 -10.10 10.20
C MET A 109 0.76 -11.21 11.24
N LEU A 110 1.52 -12.31 11.16
CA LEU A 110 1.43 -13.41 12.11
C LEU A 110 1.83 -12.95 13.53
N ALA A 111 3.00 -12.30 13.66
CA ALA A 111 3.48 -11.79 14.95
C ALA A 111 2.51 -10.78 15.57
N GLY A 112 1.98 -9.85 14.76
CA GLY A 112 0.97 -8.90 15.20
C GLY A 112 -0.33 -9.57 15.62
N SER A 113 -0.79 -10.58 14.88
CA SER A 113 -2.00 -11.34 15.24
C SER A 113 -1.84 -12.09 16.56
N GLU A 114 -0.69 -12.68 16.83
CA GLU A 114 -0.41 -13.44 18.05
C GLU A 114 -0.34 -12.51 19.26
N ALA A 115 0.37 -11.39 19.13
CA ALA A 115 0.41 -10.34 20.13
C ALA A 115 -0.98 -9.78 20.44
N PHE A 116 -1.78 -9.49 19.40
CA PHE A 116 -3.12 -8.93 19.56
C PHE A 116 -4.08 -9.93 20.23
N THR A 117 -4.11 -11.18 19.78
CA THR A 117 -5.02 -12.21 20.35
C THR A 117 -4.72 -12.46 21.82
N THR A 118 -3.43 -12.55 22.18
CA THR A 118 -2.99 -12.73 23.56
C THR A 118 -3.34 -11.51 24.42
N SER A 119 -3.17 -10.30 23.87
CA SER A 119 -3.56 -9.05 24.55
C SER A 119 -5.06 -8.97 24.82
N LEU A 120 -5.91 -9.44 23.88
CA LEU A 120 -7.35 -9.52 24.10
C LEU A 120 -7.73 -10.49 25.21
N LEU A 121 -7.04 -11.63 25.32
CA LEU A 121 -7.25 -12.56 26.42
C LEU A 121 -6.86 -11.89 27.75
N ALA A 122 -5.68 -11.28 27.83
CA ALA A 122 -5.23 -10.57 29.01
C ALA A 122 -6.21 -9.45 29.44
N TYR A 123 -6.70 -8.65 28.48
CA TYR A 123 -7.73 -7.64 28.72
C TYR A 123 -8.99 -8.22 29.38
N LYS A 124 -9.51 -9.34 28.87
CA LYS A 124 -10.66 -10.03 29.46
C LYS A 124 -10.38 -10.52 30.87
N MET A 125 -9.18 -11.07 31.11
CA MET A 125 -8.79 -11.56 32.43
C MET A 125 -8.64 -10.42 33.45
N PHE A 126 -8.15 -9.25 33.03
CA PHE A 126 -8.17 -8.06 33.89
C PHE A 126 -9.59 -7.62 34.25
N GLY A 127 -10.55 -7.74 33.33
CA GLY A 127 -11.97 -7.50 33.63
C GLY A 127 -12.52 -8.48 34.67
N VAL A 128 -12.20 -9.78 34.55
CA VAL A 128 -12.58 -10.80 35.55
C VAL A 128 -11.95 -10.50 36.91
N ALA A 129 -10.67 -10.13 36.95
CA ALA A 129 -9.95 -9.79 38.17
C ALA A 129 -10.52 -8.54 38.84
N ALA A 130 -10.87 -7.51 38.06
CA ALA A 130 -11.54 -6.31 38.54
C ALA A 130 -12.90 -6.64 39.19
N ASN A 131 -13.73 -7.45 38.52
CA ASN A 131 -15.03 -7.88 39.05
C ASN A 131 -14.91 -8.75 40.31
N SER A 132 -13.76 -9.42 40.50
CA SER A 132 -13.48 -10.26 41.66
C SER A 132 -12.84 -9.48 42.82
N GLY A 133 -12.66 -8.15 42.69
CA GLY A 133 -12.08 -7.30 43.74
C GLY A 133 -10.56 -7.39 43.87
N VAL A 134 -9.85 -7.89 42.86
CA VAL A 134 -8.38 -7.93 42.88
C VAL A 134 -7.83 -6.50 42.87
N ALA A 135 -7.03 -6.17 43.89
CA ALA A 135 -6.46 -4.83 44.07
C ALA A 135 -5.69 -4.37 42.81
N GLY A 136 -5.99 -3.16 42.34
CA GLY A 136 -5.35 -2.54 41.17
C GLY A 136 -5.86 -3.03 39.79
N ALA A 137 -6.65 -4.10 39.73
CA ALA A 137 -7.16 -4.63 38.46
C ALA A 137 -8.20 -3.72 37.80
N GLU A 138 -9.01 -3.01 38.58
CA GLU A 138 -10.03 -2.07 38.07
C GLU A 138 -9.41 -0.89 37.31
N ALA A 139 -8.35 -0.30 37.87
CA ALA A 139 -7.60 0.78 37.20
C ALA A 139 -6.96 0.30 35.89
N LEU A 140 -6.39 -0.92 35.87
CA LEU A 140 -5.80 -1.51 34.67
C LEU A 140 -6.86 -1.81 33.60
N TYR A 141 -7.98 -2.41 33.98
CA TYR A 141 -9.08 -2.73 33.08
C TYR A 141 -9.70 -1.46 32.48
N THR A 142 -9.94 -0.42 33.29
CA THR A 142 -10.51 0.85 32.82
C THR A 142 -9.62 1.52 31.78
N ARG A 143 -8.31 1.62 32.05
CA ARG A 143 -7.33 2.18 31.09
C ARG A 143 -7.30 1.42 29.77
N LEU A 144 -7.33 0.08 29.80
CA LEU A 144 -7.34 -0.74 28.59
C LEU A 144 -8.67 -0.65 27.83
N LYS A 145 -9.80 -0.56 28.55
CA LYS A 145 -11.13 -0.38 27.98
C LYS A 145 -11.25 0.94 27.22
N GLU A 146 -10.74 2.04 27.78
CA GLU A 146 -10.67 3.34 27.08
C GLU A 146 -9.93 3.21 25.76
N ARG A 147 -8.73 2.61 25.76
CA ARG A 147 -7.94 2.39 24.54
C ARG A 147 -8.64 1.51 23.52
N PHE A 148 -9.25 0.41 23.95
CA PHE A 148 -9.97 -0.51 23.08
C PHE A 148 -11.19 0.16 22.42
N ASN A 149 -11.95 0.97 23.17
CA ASN A 149 -13.10 1.69 22.66
C ASN A 149 -12.69 2.85 21.72
N SER A 150 -11.59 3.56 22.00
CA SER A 150 -11.04 4.56 21.08
C SER A 150 -10.60 3.95 19.75
N THR A 151 -10.11 2.71 19.74
CA THR A 151 -9.78 1.98 18.50
C THR A 151 -11.03 1.56 17.72
N ALA A 152 -12.13 1.22 18.40
CA ALA A 152 -13.40 0.88 17.74
C ALA A 152 -14.11 2.08 17.09
N ILE A 153 -13.91 3.29 17.61
CA ILE A 153 -14.52 4.52 17.07
C ILE A 153 -13.79 5.01 15.81
N GLN A 154 -12.49 4.73 15.63
CA GLN A 154 -11.75 5.11 14.41
C GLN A 154 -12.05 4.23 13.18
N THR A 155 -12.74 3.10 13.34
CA THR A 155 -13.15 2.25 12.19
C THR A 155 -14.47 2.66 11.54
N THR A 156 -15.18 3.65 12.06
CA THR A 156 -16.48 4.11 11.53
C THR A 156 -16.43 5.44 10.76
N ASP A 157 -15.26 6.08 10.61
CA ASP A 157 -15.16 7.41 10.00
C ASP A 157 -14.04 7.52 8.95
N THR A 158 -13.99 6.56 8.02
CA THR A 158 -13.25 6.74 6.76
C THR A 158 -13.98 6.05 5.61
N SER A 159 -15.19 6.53 5.34
CA SER A 159 -15.84 6.37 4.05
C SER A 159 -16.87 7.46 3.87
N VAL A 160 -16.72 8.21 2.78
CA VAL A 160 -17.56 9.31 2.27
C VAL A 160 -17.15 10.71 2.73
N GLU A 161 -16.29 11.35 1.92
CA GLU A 161 -16.70 12.55 1.18
C GLU A 161 -15.74 12.81 0.02
N ASN A 162 -16.15 12.39 -1.17
CA ASN A 162 -15.67 13.01 -2.40
C ASN A 162 -16.84 13.01 -3.38
N GLN A 163 -17.68 14.03 -3.28
CA GLN A 163 -18.54 14.47 -4.37
C GLN A 163 -18.98 15.93 -4.16
N THR A 164 -18.44 16.77 -5.05
CA THR A 164 -19.12 17.91 -5.69
C THR A 164 -19.58 19.08 -4.81
N ASP A 165 -18.78 20.15 -4.82
CA ASP A 165 -19.30 21.51 -4.72
C ASP A 165 -18.99 22.27 -6.02
N GLN A 166 -19.94 22.23 -6.94
CA GLN A 166 -20.24 23.38 -7.77
C GLN A 166 -21.25 24.22 -7.00
N ASN A 167 -20.85 25.39 -6.52
CA ASN A 167 -21.65 26.60 -6.73
C ASN A 167 -20.83 27.85 -6.44
N ASP A 168 -20.44 28.49 -7.54
CA ASP A 168 -19.91 29.84 -7.62
C ASP A 168 -21.00 30.83 -7.20
N GLN A 169 -20.81 31.47 -6.04
CA GLN A 169 -21.60 32.62 -5.61
C GLN A 169 -20.99 33.88 -6.22
N SER A 170 -21.48 34.28 -7.39
CA SER A 170 -21.41 35.68 -7.81
C SER A 170 -22.73 36.37 -7.44
N THR A 171 -22.66 37.16 -6.38
CA THR A 171 -23.65 38.17 -6.01
C THR A 171 -23.74 39.22 -7.10
N ASP A 172 -24.95 39.46 -7.64
CA ASP A 172 -25.27 40.79 -8.13
C ASP A 172 -26.72 41.14 -7.84
N SER A 173 -26.87 42.37 -7.34
CA SER A 173 -28.05 42.97 -6.76
C SER A 173 -28.59 44.01 -7.73
N THR A 174 -29.86 43.93 -8.11
CA THR A 174 -30.58 45.08 -8.69
C THR A 174 -32.07 45.01 -8.33
N THR A 175 -32.41 45.74 -7.28
CA THR A 175 -33.40 46.82 -7.17
C THR A 175 -34.67 46.84 -8.07
N ASP A 176 -35.77 47.13 -7.38
CA ASP A 176 -37.00 47.84 -7.76
C ASP A 176 -38.15 47.10 -8.50
N GLY A 177 -39.35 47.29 -7.92
CA GLY A 177 -40.61 46.98 -8.60
C GLY A 177 -41.80 46.77 -7.65
N GLN A 178 -42.40 47.88 -7.20
CA GLN A 178 -43.68 47.96 -6.49
C GLN A 178 -44.80 47.08 -7.10
N SER A 179 -45.69 46.52 -6.27
CA SER A 179 -47.13 46.79 -6.38
C SER A 179 -47.92 46.31 -5.16
N SER A 180 -48.85 47.17 -4.78
CA SER A 180 -49.75 47.18 -3.64
C SER A 180 -50.84 46.10 -3.66
N ALA A 181 -51.19 45.63 -2.46
CA ALA A 181 -52.48 45.02 -2.17
C ALA A 181 -53.58 46.10 -2.03
N THR A 182 -54.71 45.94 -2.71
CA THR A 182 -56.02 46.45 -2.28
C THR A 182 -57.11 45.46 -2.65
N ALA A 183 -58.02 45.29 -1.71
CA ALA A 183 -59.11 44.33 -1.65
C ALA A 183 -60.30 44.65 -2.58
N SER A 184 -60.88 43.61 -3.18
CA SER A 184 -62.32 43.23 -3.19
C SER A 184 -62.58 42.25 -4.33
#